data_AF-A0A8T5N180-F1
#
_entry.id   AF-A0A8T5N180-F1
#
_cell.length_a   1.000
_cell.length_b   1.000
_cell.length_c   1.000
_cell.angle_alpha   90.00
_cell.angle_beta   90.00
_cell.angle_gamma   90.00
#
_symmetry.space_group_name_H-M   'P 1'
#
loop_
_entity.id
_entity.type
_entity.pdbx_description
1 polymer ?
#
loop_
_entity_poly.entity_id
_entity_poly.type
_entity_poly.pdbx_seq_one_letter_code
_entity_poly.pdbx_strand_id
1 'polypeptide(L)'
;MALIEEIMQMKNNGMQNREIAMSLQEKGISPREINDALSQAQIKSAVSDQNGEDAYNIETPMPNSQEIYSPQTMEIPEETYAPQQEYAPQDSYNEYSAQPANDTELIVDIAEQVFSEKMKKIEEQVNQVNQFKTIAQLQIQNNLERIKRIEAIIDKLQISILEKISSYGTNIEGIKKEMSMMQDSFGKVINPLLSSKHTIHKKISKK
;
A
#
# COMPACT_ATOMS: atom_id res chain seq x y z
N MET A 1 31.04 -11.41 4.71
CA MET A 1 29.89 -11.88 5.51
C MET A 1 29.87 -11.32 6.92
N ALA A 2 30.98 -11.31 7.68
CA ALA A 2 31.03 -10.78 9.05
C ALA A 2 30.34 -9.40 9.24
N LEU A 3 30.54 -8.48 8.29
CA LEU A 3 29.99 -7.12 8.32
C LEU A 3 28.44 -7.07 8.35
N ILE A 4 27.76 -8.00 7.65
CA ILE A 4 26.29 -8.11 7.66
C ILE A 4 25.79 -8.61 9.02
N GLU A 5 26.55 -9.53 9.63
CA GLU A 5 26.25 -10.11 10.94
C GLU A 5 26.46 -9.08 12.05
N GLU A 6 27.53 -8.28 11.96
CA GLU A 6 27.79 -7.13 12.84
C GLU A 6 26.68 -6.07 12.74
N ILE A 7 26.23 -5.72 11.52
CA ILE A 7 25.08 -4.81 11.32
C ILE A 7 23.80 -5.38 11.96
N MET A 8 23.50 -6.67 11.77
CA MET A 8 22.35 -7.30 12.41
C MET A 8 22.46 -7.29 13.94
N GLN A 9 23.65 -7.52 14.50
CA GLN A 9 23.89 -7.44 15.93
C GLN A 9 23.68 -6.02 16.48
N MET A 10 24.23 -4.99 15.82
CA MET A 10 24.05 -3.60 16.22
C MET A 10 22.57 -3.16 16.11
N LYS A 11 21.88 -3.58 15.06
CA LYS A 11 20.43 -3.35 14.87
C LYS A 11 19.60 -4.04 15.96
N ASN A 12 19.93 -5.27 16.34
CA ASN A 12 19.27 -6.00 17.43
C ASN A 12 19.54 -5.36 18.80
N ASN A 13 20.65 -4.65 18.97
CA ASN A 13 20.95 -3.82 20.14
C ASN A 13 20.21 -2.45 20.13
N GLY A 14 19.38 -2.17 19.11
CA GLY A 14 18.56 -0.96 19.02
C GLY A 14 19.25 0.27 18.42
N MET A 15 20.48 0.15 17.90
CA MET A 15 21.13 1.27 17.19
C MET A 15 20.43 1.57 15.86
N GLN A 16 20.34 2.85 15.52
CA GLN A 16 19.78 3.29 14.24
C GLN A 16 20.80 3.12 13.11
N ASN A 17 20.32 2.90 11.88
CA ASN A 17 21.17 2.74 10.68
C ASN A 17 22.23 3.86 10.52
N ARG A 18 21.92 5.08 10.96
CA ARG A 18 22.83 6.23 10.91
C ARG A 18 24.01 6.10 11.89
N GLU A 19 23.74 5.60 13.09
CA GLU A 19 24.73 5.36 14.15
C GLU A 19 25.61 4.16 13.79
N ILE A 20 24.99 3.10 13.24
CA ILE A 20 25.68 1.94 12.67
C ILE A 20 26.64 2.38 11.56
N ALA A 21 26.19 3.23 10.63
CA ALA A 21 27.04 3.74 9.55
C ALA A 21 28.24 4.54 10.09
N MET A 22 28.04 5.40 11.10
CA MET A 22 29.14 6.13 11.74
C MET A 22 30.14 5.18 12.42
N SER A 23 29.67 4.19 13.18
CA SER A 23 30.54 3.23 13.87
C SER A 23 31.34 2.33 12.91
N LEU A 24 30.76 1.95 11.76
CA LEU A 24 31.46 1.17 10.74
C LEU A 24 32.46 2.03 9.95
N GLN A 25 32.13 3.31 9.69
CA GLN A 25 33.04 4.26 9.05
C GLN A 25 34.26 4.57 9.95
N GLU A 26 34.08 4.65 11.28
CA GLU A 26 35.17 4.76 12.26
C GLU A 26 36.10 3.53 12.23
N LYS A 27 35.56 2.34 11.91
CA LYS A 27 36.34 1.10 11.71
C LYS A 27 37.02 1.02 10.32
N GLY A 28 36.99 2.11 9.54
CA GLY A 28 37.65 2.20 8.23
C GLY A 28 36.92 1.51 7.09
N ILE A 29 35.66 1.12 7.28
CA ILE A 29 34.83 0.49 6.23
C ILE A 29 34.34 1.57 5.27
N SER A 30 34.35 1.30 3.96
CA SER A 30 33.91 2.31 2.99
C SER A 30 32.39 2.57 3.04
N PRO A 31 31.91 3.80 2.78
CA PRO A 31 30.48 4.11 2.75
C PRO A 31 29.67 3.23 1.79
N ARG A 32 30.30 2.74 0.72
CA ARG A 32 29.68 1.84 -0.26
C ARG A 32 29.42 0.45 0.33
N GLU A 33 30.39 -0.12 1.04
CA GLU A 33 30.26 -1.44 1.70
C GLU A 33 29.25 -1.38 2.85
N ILE A 34 29.21 -0.26 3.59
CA ILE A 34 28.21 -0.01 4.64
C ILE A 34 26.79 -0.01 4.05
N ASN A 35 26.56 0.70 2.94
CA ASN A 35 25.23 0.81 2.32
C ASN A 35 24.75 -0.54 1.73
N ASP A 36 25.63 -1.23 1.02
CA ASP A 36 25.34 -2.58 0.48
C ASP A 36 24.99 -3.57 1.60
N ALA A 37 25.79 -3.62 2.66
CA ALA A 37 25.55 -4.52 3.77
C ALA A 37 24.35 -4.14 4.65
N LEU A 38 24.02 -2.85 4.79
CA LEU A 38 22.77 -2.39 5.43
C LEU A 38 21.54 -2.87 4.65
N SER A 39 21.58 -2.75 3.33
CA SER A 39 20.52 -3.21 2.42
C SER A 39 20.37 -4.74 2.48
N GLN A 40 21.47 -5.48 2.44
CA GLN A 40 21.47 -6.95 2.59
C GLN A 40 20.97 -7.39 3.98
N ALA A 41 21.33 -6.68 5.05
CA ALA A 41 20.83 -6.96 6.41
C ALA A 41 19.33 -6.68 6.54
N GLN A 42 18.81 -5.62 5.90
CA GLN A 42 17.37 -5.34 5.85
C GLN A 42 16.60 -6.45 5.13
N ILE A 43 17.05 -6.85 3.93
CA ILE A 43 16.46 -7.96 3.17
C ILE A 43 16.50 -9.26 4.00
N LYS A 44 17.65 -9.58 4.61
CA LYS A 44 17.80 -10.78 5.44
C LYS A 44 16.86 -10.78 6.66
N SER A 45 16.63 -9.63 7.31
CA SER A 45 15.63 -9.53 8.38
C SER A 45 14.21 -9.78 7.87
N ALA A 46 13.80 -9.14 6.78
CA ALA A 46 12.46 -9.31 6.21
C ALA A 46 12.18 -10.76 5.75
N VAL A 47 13.19 -11.45 5.21
CA VAL A 47 13.09 -12.87 4.81
C VAL A 47 13.06 -13.81 6.03
N SER A 48 13.70 -13.45 7.14
CA SER A 48 13.73 -14.30 8.35
C SER A 48 12.39 -14.33 9.09
N ASP A 49 11.65 -13.21 9.05
CA ASP A 49 10.31 -13.09 9.65
C ASP A 49 9.21 -13.79 8.82
N GLN A 50 9.50 -14.24 7.60
CA GLN A 50 8.55 -14.89 6.69
C GLN A 50 8.70 -16.43 6.60
N ASN A 51 9.01 -17.11 7.71
CA ASN A 51 8.78 -18.56 7.83
C ASN A 51 7.30 -18.88 8.15
N GLY A 52 6.40 -18.32 7.35
CA GLY A 52 4.99 -18.68 7.26
C GLY A 52 4.67 -18.94 5.79
N GLU A 53 4.17 -20.13 5.47
CA GLU A 53 4.02 -20.64 4.11
C GLU A 53 3.12 -19.74 3.24
N ASP A 54 3.69 -19.06 2.26
CA ASP A 54 3.01 -18.68 1.01
C ASP A 54 4.06 -18.30 -0.05
N ALA A 55 4.29 -19.19 -1.01
CA ALA A 55 5.10 -18.87 -2.18
C ALA A 55 4.25 -18.10 -3.20
N TYR A 56 4.74 -16.95 -3.72
CA TYR A 56 4.75 -16.59 -5.15
C TYR A 56 5.41 -15.20 -5.37
N ASN A 57 6.27 -15.12 -6.39
CA ASN A 57 6.87 -13.91 -6.99
C ASN A 57 7.56 -12.89 -6.06
N ILE A 58 8.89 -13.02 -5.93
CA ILE A 58 9.80 -11.90 -5.63
C ILE A 58 10.33 -11.37 -6.96
N GLU A 59 9.88 -10.18 -7.34
CA GLU A 59 10.41 -9.45 -8.49
C GLU A 59 11.69 -8.71 -8.06
N THR A 60 12.84 -9.15 -8.58
CA THR A 60 14.16 -8.59 -8.21
C THR A 60 14.33 -7.15 -8.73
N PRO A 61 14.58 -6.15 -7.86
CA PRO A 61 15.00 -4.83 -8.32
C PRO A 61 16.42 -4.90 -8.87
N MET A 62 16.63 -4.50 -10.12
CA MET A 62 17.99 -4.31 -10.65
C MET A 62 18.65 -3.11 -9.94
N PRO A 63 19.95 -3.20 -9.57
CA PRO A 63 20.66 -2.06 -9.03
C PRO A 63 20.96 -1.05 -10.14
N ASN A 64 20.27 0.11 -10.12
CA ASN A 64 20.60 1.21 -11.02
C ASN A 64 21.88 1.91 -10.56
N SER A 65 23.02 1.47 -11.10
CA SER A 65 24.34 2.02 -10.77
C SER A 65 24.69 3.22 -11.64
N GLN A 66 24.39 4.44 -11.19
CA GLN A 66 25.06 5.66 -11.69
C GLN A 66 24.82 6.88 -10.77
N GLU A 67 25.60 6.99 -9.69
CA GLU A 67 26.01 8.30 -9.17
C GLU A 67 27.54 8.35 -9.11
N ILE A 68 28.10 9.25 -9.91
CA ILE A 68 29.53 9.52 -10.00
C ILE A 68 29.85 10.56 -8.93
N TYR A 69 30.42 10.13 -7.81
CA TYR A 69 31.00 11.05 -6.83
C TYR A 69 32.30 11.64 -7.39
N SER A 70 32.23 12.89 -7.82
CA SER A 70 33.41 13.69 -8.18
C SER A 70 34.21 14.04 -6.92
N PRO A 71 35.52 13.76 -6.85
CA PRO A 71 36.34 14.20 -5.73
C PRO A 71 36.59 15.72 -5.82
N GLN A 72 36.51 16.42 -4.68
CA GLN A 72 36.97 17.81 -4.59
C GLN A 72 38.49 17.87 -4.75
N THR A 73 38.97 18.51 -5.81
CA THR A 73 40.35 18.98 -5.92
C THR A 73 40.55 20.25 -5.11
N MET A 74 41.47 20.24 -4.15
CA MET A 74 42.07 21.46 -3.62
C MET A 74 42.99 22.05 -4.68
N GLU A 75 42.75 23.30 -5.10
CA GLU A 75 43.74 24.05 -5.87
C GLU A 75 44.79 24.65 -4.94
N ILE A 76 46.05 24.51 -5.36
CA ILE A 76 47.23 25.08 -4.72
C ILE A 76 47.67 26.27 -5.61
N PRO A 77 48.10 27.42 -5.06
CA PRO A 77 48.35 28.61 -5.88
C PRO A 77 49.61 28.45 -6.73
N GLU A 78 49.53 28.79 -8.02
CA GLU A 78 50.69 28.90 -8.91
C GLU A 78 50.98 30.37 -9.25
N GLU A 79 52.15 30.87 -8.82
CA GLU A 79 52.67 32.16 -9.29
C GLU A 79 53.06 32.07 -10.77
N THR A 80 52.85 33.13 -11.55
CA THR A 80 53.58 33.32 -12.82
C THR A 80 53.87 34.81 -13.06
N TYR A 81 55.15 35.11 -13.26
CA TYR A 81 55.73 36.43 -13.50
C TYR A 81 55.70 36.83 -14.99
N ALA A 82 55.35 38.08 -15.31
CA ALA A 82 55.89 38.85 -16.46
C ALA A 82 55.65 40.38 -16.31
N PRO A 83 56.49 41.29 -16.88
CA PRO A 83 56.66 42.65 -16.32
C PRO A 83 56.52 43.87 -17.28
N GLN A 84 56.31 45.08 -16.70
CA GLN A 84 56.48 46.47 -17.24
C GLN A 84 55.61 46.87 -18.47
N GLN A 85 55.14 48.11 -18.73
CA GLN A 85 55.46 49.54 -18.41
C GLN A 85 54.13 50.38 -18.33
N GLU A 86 54.01 51.67 -17.92
CA GLU A 86 54.76 52.62 -17.06
C GLU A 86 53.96 53.97 -16.86
N TYR A 87 54.23 54.71 -15.77
CA TYR A 87 53.87 56.10 -15.37
C TYR A 87 52.68 56.93 -15.97
N ALA A 88 51.80 57.43 -15.08
CA ALA A 88 51.49 58.87 -14.84
C ALA A 88 50.56 59.06 -13.58
N PRO A 89 50.44 60.25 -12.94
CA PRO A 89 50.13 60.31 -11.50
C PRO A 89 48.77 60.93 -11.05
N GLN A 90 48.28 60.40 -9.93
CA GLN A 90 47.64 61.06 -8.76
C GLN A 90 46.70 62.28 -8.92
N ASP A 91 45.40 62.00 -8.76
CA ASP A 91 44.39 62.82 -8.05
C ASP A 91 43.37 61.81 -7.46
N SER A 92 43.33 61.51 -6.16
CA SER A 92 42.77 62.33 -5.08
C SER A 92 41.32 62.78 -5.32
N TYR A 93 40.32 61.92 -5.12
CA TYR A 93 39.01 62.29 -4.52
C TYR A 93 38.17 61.05 -4.13
N ASN A 94 37.26 61.23 -3.17
CA ASN A 94 36.20 60.31 -2.72
C ASN A 94 36.61 59.04 -1.96
N GLU A 95 36.98 59.28 -0.71
CA GLU A 95 36.26 58.71 0.44
C GLU A 95 34.84 58.15 0.10
N TYR A 96 34.73 56.83 0.05
CA TYR A 96 33.50 56.11 0.39
C TYR A 96 33.87 54.98 1.36
N SER A 97 33.29 55.03 2.55
CA SER A 97 33.44 54.02 3.59
C SER A 97 32.75 52.71 3.18
N ALA A 98 33.48 51.84 2.48
CA ALA A 98 33.02 50.51 2.07
C ALA A 98 33.16 49.48 3.20
N GLN A 99 32.14 49.42 4.05
CA GLN A 99 31.85 48.31 4.96
C GLN A 99 30.31 48.11 4.98
N PRO A 100 29.76 46.88 4.98
CA PRO A 100 30.41 45.56 4.85
C PRO A 100 29.98 44.80 3.58
N ALA A 101 30.93 44.35 2.76
CA ALA A 101 30.63 43.34 1.73
C ALA A 101 30.23 41.99 2.36
N ASN A 102 30.81 41.69 3.52
CA ASN A 102 30.69 40.42 4.23
C ASN A 102 29.26 40.07 4.67
N ASP A 103 28.39 41.06 4.95
CA ASP A 103 27.00 40.77 5.37
C ASP A 103 26.16 40.22 4.23
N THR A 104 26.47 40.56 2.97
CA THR A 104 25.69 40.06 1.83
C THR A 104 26.00 38.59 1.55
N GLU A 105 27.27 38.19 1.64
CA GLU A 105 27.68 36.78 1.51
C GLU A 105 27.08 35.93 2.64
N LEU A 106 27.13 36.40 3.90
CA LEU A 106 26.47 35.70 5.02
C LEU A 106 24.95 35.59 4.85
N ILE A 107 24.28 36.60 4.29
CA ILE A 107 22.84 36.54 3.99
C ILE A 107 22.56 35.54 2.85
N VAL A 108 23.43 35.46 1.84
CA VAL A 108 23.34 34.47 0.75
C VAL A 108 23.53 33.05 1.29
N ASP A 109 24.57 32.78 2.08
CA ASP A 109 24.81 31.47 2.70
C ASP A 109 23.62 31.01 3.56
N ILE A 110 23.07 31.90 4.39
CA ILE A 110 21.87 31.62 5.20
C ILE A 110 20.66 31.36 4.29
N ALA A 111 20.49 32.13 3.22
CA ALA A 111 19.39 31.94 2.27
C ALA A 111 19.50 30.60 1.52
N GLU A 112 20.70 30.21 1.07
CA GLU A 112 20.95 28.92 0.42
C GLU A 112 20.75 27.74 1.36
N GLN A 113 21.20 27.84 2.61
CA GLN A 113 20.94 26.81 3.63
C GLN A 113 19.43 26.67 3.89
N VAL A 114 18.73 27.78 4.15
CA VAL A 114 17.28 27.78 4.40
C VAL A 114 16.53 27.25 3.18
N PHE A 115 16.91 27.66 1.96
CA PHE A 115 16.31 27.15 0.74
C PHE A 115 16.51 25.63 0.59
N SER A 116 17.73 25.14 0.81
CA SER A 116 18.09 23.72 0.73
C SER A 116 17.32 22.88 1.77
N GLU A 117 17.20 23.37 3.01
CA GLU A 117 16.39 22.72 4.04
C GLU A 117 14.90 22.66 3.69
N LYS A 118 14.35 23.73 3.09
CA LYS A 118 12.95 23.77 2.67
C LYS A 118 12.73 22.87 1.45
N MET A 119 13.64 22.87 0.48
CA MET A 119 13.57 22.02 -0.71
C MET A 119 13.62 20.55 -0.33
N LYS A 120 14.52 20.15 0.57
CA LYS A 120 14.60 18.78 1.09
C LYS A 120 13.33 18.34 1.82
N LYS A 121 12.70 19.24 2.59
CA LYS A 121 11.39 18.97 3.23
C LYS A 121 10.26 18.82 2.20
N ILE A 122 10.29 19.57 1.10
CA ILE A 122 9.34 19.42 -0.01
C ILE A 122 9.55 18.09 -0.72
N GLU A 123 10.81 17.71 -1.01
CA GLU A 123 11.16 16.42 -1.61
C GLU A 123 10.66 15.24 -0.76
N GLU A 124 10.89 15.29 0.55
CA GLU A 124 10.40 14.28 1.50
C GLU A 124 8.86 14.18 1.49
N GLN A 125 8.15 15.30 1.47
CA GLN A 125 6.69 15.34 1.35
C GLN A 125 6.19 14.78 0.01
N VAL A 126 6.85 15.09 -1.11
CA VAL A 126 6.52 14.54 -2.43
C VAL A 126 6.74 13.02 -2.45
N ASN A 127 7.81 12.53 -1.83
CA ASN A 127 8.07 11.10 -1.68
C ASN A 127 7.02 10.40 -0.81
N GLN A 128 6.56 11.02 0.27
CA GLN A 128 5.44 10.52 1.07
C GLN A 128 4.12 10.47 0.26
N VAL A 129 3.84 11.46 -0.58
CA VAL A 129 2.67 11.46 -1.48
C VAL A 129 2.76 10.34 -2.52
N ASN A 130 3.95 10.07 -3.06
CA ASN A 130 4.17 8.94 -3.99
C ASN A 130 3.98 7.58 -3.29
N GLN A 131 4.50 7.40 -2.07
CA GLN A 131 4.27 6.19 -1.28
C GLN A 131 2.78 6.00 -0.95
N PHE A 132 2.10 7.07 -0.52
CA PHE A 132 0.65 7.07 -0.29
C PHE A 132 -0.12 6.66 -1.55
N LYS A 133 0.23 7.21 -2.72
CA LYS A 133 -0.39 6.85 -4.00
C LYS A 133 -0.27 5.35 -4.28
N THR A 134 0.91 4.76 -4.11
CA THR A 134 1.12 3.31 -4.32
C THR A 134 0.30 2.47 -3.32
N ILE A 135 0.34 2.80 -2.02
CA ILE A 135 -0.41 2.08 -0.98
C ILE A 135 -1.92 2.18 -1.22
N ALA A 136 -2.41 3.38 -1.53
CA ALA A 136 -3.82 3.63 -1.84
C ALA A 136 -4.26 2.87 -3.10
N GLN A 137 -3.45 2.85 -4.17
CA GLN A 137 -3.74 2.06 -5.38
C GLN A 137 -3.86 0.56 -5.07
N LEU A 138 -2.93 -0.01 -4.30
CA LEU A 138 -2.97 -1.41 -3.89
C LEU A 138 -4.20 -1.72 -3.02
N GLN A 139 -4.53 -0.87 -2.05
CA GLN A 139 -5.72 -1.04 -1.20
C GLN A 139 -7.02 -0.92 -2.00
N ILE A 140 -7.11 0.03 -2.93
CA ILE A 140 -8.27 0.19 -3.82
C ILE A 140 -8.44 -1.05 -4.70
N GLN A 141 -7.37 -1.54 -5.33
CA GLN A 141 -7.41 -2.77 -6.14
C GLN A 141 -7.86 -3.98 -5.33
N ASN A 142 -7.30 -4.19 -4.13
CA ASN A 142 -7.70 -5.28 -3.23
C ASN A 142 -9.19 -5.19 -2.85
N ASN A 143 -9.66 -3.99 -2.49
CA ASN A 143 -11.07 -3.78 -2.16
C ASN A 143 -12.02 -3.98 -3.36
N LEU A 144 -11.62 -3.60 -4.57
CA LEU A 144 -12.39 -3.88 -5.80
C LEU A 144 -12.53 -5.39 -6.05
N GLU A 145 -11.45 -6.18 -5.90
CA GLU A 145 -11.52 -7.63 -6.02
C GLU A 145 -12.39 -8.29 -4.93
N ARG A 146 -12.34 -7.75 -3.70
CA ARG A 146 -13.25 -8.17 -2.62
C ARG A 146 -14.72 -7.86 -2.94
N ILE A 147 -15.01 -6.70 -3.53
CA ILE A 147 -16.36 -6.31 -3.95
C ILE A 147 -16.87 -7.24 -5.06
N LYS A 148 -16.09 -7.50 -6.11
CA LYS A 148 -16.45 -8.48 -7.17
C LYS A 148 -16.76 -9.86 -6.61
N ARG A 149 -15.99 -10.32 -5.60
CA ARG A 149 -16.24 -11.59 -4.92
C ARG A 149 -17.55 -11.57 -4.12
N ILE A 150 -17.87 -10.46 -3.46
CA ILE A 150 -19.13 -10.28 -2.72
C ILE A 150 -20.31 -10.27 -3.69
N GLU A 151 -20.21 -9.56 -4.82
CA GLU A 151 -21.20 -9.53 -5.91
C GLU A 151 -21.50 -10.96 -6.41
N ALA A 152 -20.47 -11.73 -6.77
CA ALA A 152 -20.63 -13.12 -7.21
C ALA A 152 -21.19 -14.08 -6.13
N ILE A 153 -21.05 -13.75 -4.84
CA ILE A 153 -21.69 -14.48 -3.73
C ILE A 153 -23.16 -14.08 -3.60
N ILE A 154 -23.49 -12.80 -3.78
CA ILE A 154 -24.85 -12.27 -3.77
C ILE A 154 -25.66 -12.87 -4.93
N ASP A 155 -25.09 -12.96 -6.13
CA ASP A 155 -25.75 -13.59 -7.29
C ASP A 155 -26.11 -15.06 -7.00
N LYS A 156 -25.15 -15.83 -6.46
CA LYS A 156 -25.37 -17.22 -6.05
C LYS A 156 -26.43 -17.34 -4.95
N LEU A 157 -26.45 -16.41 -4.01
CA LEU A 157 -27.46 -16.35 -2.96
C LEU A 157 -28.85 -16.06 -3.53
N GLN A 158 -28.97 -15.13 -4.48
CA GLN A 158 -30.23 -14.82 -5.18
C GLN A 158 -30.75 -16.05 -5.95
N ILE A 159 -29.89 -16.74 -6.71
CA ILE A 159 -30.23 -17.99 -7.41
C ILE A 159 -30.72 -19.04 -6.41
N SER A 160 -29.97 -19.26 -5.32
CA SER A 160 -30.33 -20.24 -4.27
C SER A 160 -31.67 -19.92 -3.59
N ILE A 161 -31.98 -18.63 -3.37
CA ILE A 161 -33.26 -18.18 -2.82
C ILE A 161 -34.39 -18.42 -3.82
N LEU A 162 -34.19 -18.12 -5.11
CA LEU A 162 -35.20 -18.35 -6.16
C LEU A 162 -35.50 -19.84 -6.34
N GLU A 163 -34.46 -20.70 -6.39
CA GLU A 163 -34.62 -22.16 -6.42
C GLU A 163 -35.39 -22.66 -5.20
N LYS A 164 -35.06 -22.16 -4.00
CA LYS A 164 -35.73 -22.54 -2.76
C LYS A 164 -37.20 -22.11 -2.76
N ILE A 165 -37.52 -20.87 -3.14
CA ILE A 165 -38.90 -20.36 -3.25
C ILE A 165 -39.67 -21.15 -4.31
N SER A 166 -39.06 -21.46 -5.46
CA SER A 166 -39.66 -22.31 -6.50
C SER A 166 -40.03 -23.69 -5.95
N SER A 167 -39.10 -24.35 -5.23
CA SER A 167 -39.35 -25.65 -4.61
C SER A 167 -40.49 -25.60 -3.58
N TYR A 168 -40.60 -24.53 -2.79
CA TYR A 168 -41.73 -24.33 -1.88
C TYR A 168 -43.05 -24.13 -2.65
N GLY A 169 -43.05 -23.37 -3.75
CA GLY A 169 -44.22 -23.19 -4.60
C GLY A 169 -44.72 -24.51 -5.19
N THR A 170 -43.82 -25.35 -5.72
CA THR A 170 -44.17 -26.69 -6.21
C THR A 170 -44.73 -27.59 -5.11
N ASN A 171 -44.11 -27.59 -3.92
CA ASN A 171 -44.59 -28.38 -2.79
C ASN A 171 -45.98 -27.92 -2.31
N ILE A 172 -46.23 -26.61 -2.25
CA ILE A 172 -47.53 -26.05 -1.87
C ILE A 172 -48.63 -26.41 -2.89
N GLU A 173 -48.34 -26.35 -4.19
CA GLU A 173 -49.31 -26.76 -5.22
C GLU A 173 -49.57 -28.28 -5.18
N GLY A 174 -48.56 -29.09 -4.86
CA GLY A 174 -48.70 -30.51 -4.56
C GLY A 174 -49.66 -30.77 -3.40
N ILE A 175 -49.41 -30.15 -2.24
CA ILE A 175 -50.26 -30.24 -1.05
C ILE A 175 -51.70 -29.78 -1.35
N LYS A 176 -51.88 -28.69 -2.09
CA LYS A 176 -53.19 -28.19 -2.51
C LYS A 176 -53.94 -29.19 -3.38
N LYS A 177 -53.24 -29.85 -4.32
CA LYS A 177 -53.82 -30.89 -5.18
C LYS A 177 -54.22 -32.13 -4.37
N GLU A 178 -53.38 -32.58 -3.45
CA GLU A 178 -53.68 -33.68 -2.54
C GLU A 178 -54.86 -33.36 -1.62
N MET A 179 -54.91 -32.15 -1.05
CA MET A 179 -56.02 -31.68 -0.22
C MET A 179 -57.33 -31.61 -1.01
N SER A 180 -57.29 -31.17 -2.27
CA SER A 180 -58.45 -31.22 -3.19
C SER A 180 -58.91 -32.65 -3.44
N MET A 181 -57.99 -33.58 -3.76
CA MET A 181 -58.32 -34.99 -3.98
C MET A 181 -58.86 -35.67 -2.71
N MET A 182 -58.38 -35.27 -1.54
CA MET A 182 -58.89 -35.73 -0.24
C MET A 182 -60.30 -35.17 0.02
N GLN A 183 -60.56 -33.89 -0.25
CA GLN A 183 -61.89 -33.28 -0.16
C GLN A 183 -62.88 -33.97 -1.11
N ASP A 184 -62.49 -34.23 -2.36
CA ASP A 184 -63.31 -34.95 -3.34
C ASP A 184 -63.62 -36.38 -2.88
N SER A 185 -62.62 -37.08 -2.34
CA SER A 185 -62.79 -38.44 -1.83
C SER A 185 -63.71 -38.49 -0.61
N PHE A 186 -63.52 -37.55 0.33
CA PHE A 186 -64.37 -37.41 1.51
C PHE A 186 -65.82 -37.05 1.13
N GLY A 187 -66.00 -36.12 0.17
CA GLY A 187 -67.30 -35.77 -0.40
C GLY A 187 -67.99 -36.97 -1.08
N LYS A 188 -67.24 -37.76 -1.86
CA LYS A 188 -67.73 -39.00 -2.50
C LYS A 188 -68.13 -40.08 -1.50
N VAL A 189 -67.50 -40.16 -0.32
CA VAL A 189 -67.87 -41.11 0.73
C VAL A 189 -69.03 -40.60 1.59
N ILE A 190 -69.05 -39.32 1.96
CA ILE A 190 -70.06 -38.74 2.86
C ILE A 190 -71.39 -38.45 2.15
N ASN A 191 -71.39 -37.95 0.91
CA ASN A 191 -72.63 -37.60 0.22
C ASN A 191 -73.59 -38.80 0.06
N PRO A 192 -73.16 -40.02 -0.31
CA PRO A 192 -74.00 -41.22 -0.30
C PRO A 192 -74.54 -41.58 1.09
N LEU A 193 -73.72 -41.46 2.14
CA LEU A 193 -74.13 -41.80 3.50
C LEU A 193 -75.19 -40.83 4.06
N LEU A 194 -75.06 -39.53 3.79
CA LEU A 194 -76.06 -38.52 4.15
C LEU A 194 -77.34 -38.64 3.32
N SER A 195 -77.23 -38.80 2.00
CA SER A 195 -78.38 -38.89 1.11
C SER A 195 -79.17 -40.20 1.26
N SER A 196 -78.49 -41.33 1.50
CA SER A 196 -79.13 -42.63 1.79
C SER A 196 -80.09 -42.52 2.98
N LYS A 197 -79.65 -41.88 4.07
CA LYS A 197 -80.47 -41.62 5.27
C LYS A 197 -81.76 -40.83 4.95
N HIS A 198 -81.74 -39.96 3.95
CA HIS A 198 -82.89 -39.19 3.52
C HIS A 198 -83.87 -40.00 2.64
N THR A 199 -83.37 -40.96 1.85
CA THR A 199 -84.24 -41.84 1.03
C THR A 199 -85.07 -42.82 1.85
N ILE A 200 -84.59 -43.24 3.02
CA ILE A 200 -85.29 -44.19 3.90
C ILE A 200 -86.61 -43.62 4.39
N HIS A 201 -86.66 -42.34 4.80
CA HIS A 201 -87.91 -41.71 5.25
C HIS A 201 -88.99 -41.61 4.15
N LYS A 202 -88.60 -41.39 2.89
CA LYS A 202 -89.57 -41.20 1.79
C LYS A 202 -90.27 -42.50 1.36
N LYS A 203 -89.68 -43.67 1.62
CA LYS A 203 -90.30 -44.98 1.32
C LYS A 203 -91.29 -45.47 2.37
N ILE A 204 -91.25 -44.95 3.60
CA ILE A 204 -92.15 -45.39 4.68
C ILE A 204 -93.56 -44.79 4.54
N SER A 205 -93.72 -43.66 3.83
CA SER A 205 -95.00 -42.96 3.63
C SER A 205 -95.85 -43.47 2.45
N LYS A 206 -95.50 -44.62 1.84
CA LYS A 206 -96.29 -45.26 0.77
C LYS A 206 -96.49 -46.75 1.04
N LYS A 207 -97.23 -47.06 2.09
CA LYS A 207 -97.92 -48.34 2.29
C LYS A 207 -99.14 -48.15 3.16
#